data_AF-A0A955UFI2-F1
#
_entry.id   AF-A0A955UFI2-F1
#
_cell.length_a   1.000
_cell.length_b   1.000
_cell.length_c   1.000
_cell.angle_alpha   90.00
_cell.angle_beta   90.00
_cell.angle_gamma   90.00
#
_symmetry.space_group_name_H-M   'P 1'
#
loop_
_entity.id
_entity.type
_entity.pdbx_description
1 polymer ?
#
loop_
_entity_poly.entity_id
_entity_poly.type
_entity_poly.pdbx_seq_one_letter_code
_entity_poly.pdbx_strand_id
1 'polypeptide(L)'
;PTFLMRVATRVVEIDEGQARDYIGDYEYYLWKRSKELEQESPPETVQLKKLDKKAKKSKEPSTPSNGTPPAPQPEAAQPSSRRDLSKSIARLEKQVAKAEQDIADLETRIKDRDAELANPATYQDYARWNALHQERDQWGHELDRLTHKWGDLSAELESQKSQIS
;
A
#
# COMPACT_ATOMS: atom_id res chain seq x y z
N PRO A 1 -10.97 -8.61 -5.45
CA PRO A 1 -10.64 -7.71 -6.57
C PRO A 1 -11.33 -6.35 -6.37
N THR A 2 -10.54 -5.30 -6.21
CA THR A 2 -11.04 -3.94 -5.95
C THR A 2 -11.62 -3.29 -7.21
N PHE A 3 -12.38 -2.21 -7.04
CA PHE A 3 -12.91 -1.37 -8.11
C PHE A 3 -11.85 -1.02 -9.18
N LEU A 4 -10.68 -0.51 -8.75
CA LEU A 4 -9.58 -0.11 -9.63
C LEU A 4 -9.11 -1.26 -10.55
N MET A 5 -9.06 -2.50 -10.07
CA MET A 5 -8.67 -3.67 -10.88
C MET A 5 -9.64 -3.96 -12.03
N ARG A 6 -10.87 -3.44 -12.00
CA ARG A 6 -11.91 -3.67 -13.02
C ARG A 6 -12.15 -2.48 -13.96
N VAL A 7 -11.92 -1.25 -13.49
CA VAL A 7 -12.24 -0.04 -14.28
C VAL A 7 -11.01 0.70 -14.80
N ALA A 8 -9.82 0.47 -14.24
CA ALA A 8 -8.60 1.06 -14.77
C ALA A 8 -8.33 0.51 -16.18
N THR A 9 -8.16 1.43 -17.12
CA THR A 9 -7.72 1.15 -18.50
C THR A 9 -6.45 1.91 -18.87
N ARG A 10 -6.02 2.81 -17.97
CA ARG A 10 -4.81 3.63 -18.03
C ARG A 10 -4.50 4.12 -16.63
N VAL A 11 -3.24 4.07 -16.22
CA VAL A 11 -2.75 4.67 -14.97
C VAL A 11 -1.67 5.69 -15.33
N VAL A 12 -1.79 6.91 -14.81
CA VAL A 12 -0.75 7.94 -14.95
C VAL A 12 -0.14 8.17 -13.59
N GLU A 13 1.13 7.82 -13.47
CA GLU A 13 1.96 8.08 -12.29
C GLU A 13 2.64 9.44 -12.47
N ILE A 14 2.77 10.21 -11.39
CA ILE A 14 3.52 11.47 -11.38
C ILE A 14 4.52 11.40 -10.24
N ASP A 15 5.81 11.33 -10.59
CA ASP A 15 6.92 11.15 -9.66
C ASP A 15 8.07 12.10 -10.04
N GLU A 16 8.68 12.78 -9.07
CA GLU A 16 9.69 13.85 -9.27
C GLU A 16 9.33 14.91 -10.35
N GLY A 17 8.04 15.18 -10.57
CA GLY A 17 7.55 16.09 -11.60
C GLY A 17 7.59 15.54 -13.04
N GLN A 18 7.91 14.25 -13.21
CA GLN A 18 7.77 13.50 -14.46
C GLN A 18 6.46 12.70 -14.42
N ALA A 19 5.67 12.79 -15.50
CA ALA A 19 4.49 11.94 -15.68
C ALA A 19 4.87 10.67 -16.46
N ARG A 20 4.56 9.49 -15.92
CA ARG A 20 4.75 8.18 -16.54
C ARG A 20 3.39 7.55 -16.85
N ASP A 21 3.21 7.13 -18.09
CA ASP A 21 1.95 6.59 -18.60
C ASP A 21 2.00 5.06 -18.69
N TYR A 22 1.07 4.39 -18.01
CA TYR A 22 0.92 2.95 -17.97
C TYR A 22 -0.40 2.58 -18.66
N ILE A 23 -0.31 2.22 -19.95
CA ILE A 23 -1.43 1.71 -20.74
C ILE A 23 -1.71 0.26 -20.32
N GLY A 24 -2.81 0.04 -19.62
CA GLY A 24 -3.18 -1.25 -19.04
C GLY A 24 -4.15 -1.11 -17.88
N ASP A 25 -4.55 -2.23 -17.31
CA ASP A 25 -5.31 -2.26 -16.06
C ASP A 25 -4.43 -1.95 -14.83
N TYR A 26 -5.05 -1.93 -13.65
CA TYR A 26 -4.34 -1.63 -12.41
C TYR A 26 -3.39 -2.77 -11.98
N GLU A 27 -3.66 -4.03 -12.37
CA GLU A 27 -2.73 -5.15 -12.10
C GLU A 27 -1.44 -4.98 -12.92
N TYR A 28 -1.53 -4.52 -14.16
CA TYR A 28 -0.38 -4.20 -15.01
C TYR A 28 0.51 -3.10 -14.40
N TYR A 29 -0.10 -2.02 -13.88
CA TYR A 29 0.64 -0.98 -13.15
C TYR A 29 1.37 -1.55 -11.93
N LEU A 30 0.66 -2.29 -11.07
CA LEU A 30 1.24 -2.88 -9.85
C LEU A 30 2.38 -3.86 -10.17
N TRP A 31 2.21 -4.71 -11.19
CA TRP A 31 3.25 -5.62 -11.66
C TRP A 31 4.51 -4.86 -12.11
N LYS A 32 4.32 -3.80 -12.90
CA LYS A 32 5.43 -3.03 -13.46
C LYS A 32 6.15 -2.20 -12.40
N ARG A 33 5.43 -1.51 -11.50
CA ARG A 33 6.03 -0.78 -10.36
C ARG A 33 6.77 -1.73 -9.41
N SER A 34 6.25 -2.95 -9.19
CA SER A 34 6.95 -3.99 -8.42
C SER A 34 8.26 -4.42 -9.09
N LYS A 35 8.27 -4.54 -10.43
CA LYS A 35 9.49 -4.88 -11.20
C LYS A 35 10.51 -3.75 -11.23
N GLU A 36 10.06 -2.51 -11.33
CA GLU A 36 10.91 -1.32 -11.28
C GLU A 36 11.59 -1.21 -9.90
N LEU A 37 10.83 -1.38 -8.81
CA LEU A 37 11.35 -1.39 -7.44
C LEU A 37 12.37 -2.54 -7.19
N GLU A 38 12.13 -3.72 -7.76
CA GLU A 38 13.05 -4.87 -7.68
C GLU A 38 14.32 -4.70 -8.55
N GLN A 39 14.29 -3.82 -9.56
CA GLN A 39 15.48 -3.44 -10.34
C GLN A 39 16.27 -2.28 -9.70
N GLU A 40 15.61 -1.40 -8.97
CA GLU A 40 16.25 -0.30 -8.22
C GLU A 40 16.89 -0.80 -6.92
N SER A 41 16.40 -1.90 -6.33
CA SER A 41 17.16 -2.66 -5.35
C SER A 41 18.36 -3.34 -6.02
N PRO A 42 19.62 -3.09 -5.59
CA PRO A 42 20.77 -3.79 -6.15
C PRO A 42 20.65 -5.29 -5.86
N PRO A 43 20.99 -6.18 -6.82
CA PRO A 43 20.86 -7.61 -6.61
C PRO A 43 21.81 -8.06 -5.50
N GLU A 44 21.25 -8.38 -4.33
CA GLU A 44 22.00 -8.96 -3.22
C GLU A 44 22.55 -10.31 -3.68
N THR A 45 23.84 -10.33 -4.05
CA THR A 45 24.42 -11.47 -4.74
C THR A 45 24.38 -12.70 -3.84
N VAL A 46 23.52 -13.66 -4.19
CA VAL A 46 23.40 -14.97 -3.56
C VAL A 46 24.68 -15.77 -3.80
N GLN A 47 25.73 -15.50 -3.00
CA GLN A 47 26.95 -16.28 -2.96
C GLN A 47 26.98 -17.12 -1.69
N LEU A 48 26.27 -18.25 -1.73
CA LEU A 48 26.55 -19.38 -0.85
C LEU A 48 28.01 -19.81 -1.05
N LYS A 49 28.89 -19.47 -0.12
CA LYS A 49 30.24 -20.03 -0.04
C LYS A 49 30.34 -20.98 1.15
N LYS A 50 30.21 -22.27 0.84
CA LYS A 50 30.47 -23.36 1.78
C LYS A 50 31.98 -23.47 2.07
N LEU A 51 32.29 -23.59 3.36
CA LEU A 51 33.34 -24.39 4.00
C LEU A 51 34.79 -24.43 3.44
N ASP A 52 35.70 -24.17 4.38
CA ASP A 52 37.00 -24.83 4.58
C ASP A 52 38.13 -24.67 3.54
N LYS A 53 39.15 -23.87 3.92
CA LYS A 53 40.40 -24.49 4.43
C LYS A 53 41.31 -23.56 5.24
N LYS A 54 41.98 -24.23 6.19
CA LYS A 54 42.76 -23.77 7.35
C LYS A 54 44.24 -23.46 6.99
N ALA A 55 44.87 -22.58 7.79
CA ALA A 55 46.34 -22.38 7.93
C ALA A 55 47.06 -21.63 6.77
N LYS A 56 48.14 -20.85 6.98
CA LYS A 56 49.04 -20.64 8.16
C LYS A 56 49.90 -19.36 7.96
N LYS A 57 50.29 -18.66 9.05
CA LYS A 57 51.56 -17.88 9.28
C LYS A 57 52.05 -16.88 8.18
N SER A 58 52.45 -15.61 8.40
CA SER A 58 52.71 -14.73 9.58
C SER A 58 52.56 -13.24 9.10
N LYS A 59 53.13 -12.14 9.63
CA LYS A 59 54.08 -11.84 10.74
C LYS A 59 53.99 -10.34 11.17
N GLU A 60 54.47 -10.04 12.37
CA GLU A 60 54.80 -8.72 12.96
C GLU A 60 56.23 -8.21 12.62
N PRO A 61 56.69 -6.97 12.98
CA PRO A 61 56.24 -6.03 14.04
C PRO A 61 56.00 -4.56 13.55
N SER A 62 55.61 -3.53 14.32
CA SER A 62 55.98 -3.12 15.70
C SER A 62 54.94 -2.22 16.42
N THR A 63 55.14 -2.03 17.73
CA THR A 63 54.34 -1.33 18.76
C THR A 63 54.83 0.12 19.04
N PRO A 64 54.42 0.85 20.12
CA PRO A 64 53.11 1.05 20.80
C PRO A 64 52.74 2.56 21.02
N SER A 65 51.56 2.89 21.58
CA SER A 65 51.34 3.82 22.73
C SER A 65 49.87 4.27 22.89
N ASN A 66 49.42 4.45 24.14
CA ASN A 66 48.24 5.16 24.71
C ASN A 66 46.93 5.29 23.89
N GLY A 67 45.72 5.12 24.45
CA GLY A 67 45.35 5.03 25.87
C GLY A 67 44.40 6.16 26.32
N THR A 68 43.13 6.15 25.89
CA THR A 68 41.97 6.85 26.51
C THR A 68 40.67 6.32 25.89
N PRO A 69 39.67 5.87 26.67
CA PRO A 69 38.33 5.59 26.16
C PRO A 69 37.45 6.86 26.20
N PRO A 70 36.74 7.24 25.12
CA PRO A 70 35.69 8.26 25.20
C PRO A 70 34.45 7.69 25.90
N ALA A 71 33.80 8.53 26.71
CA ALA A 71 32.61 8.17 27.48
C ALA A 71 31.39 7.82 26.59
N PRO A 72 30.44 7.00 27.08
CA PRO A 72 29.23 6.68 26.33
C PRO A 72 28.33 7.91 26.19
N GLN A 73 28.05 8.33 24.96
CA GLN A 73 27.03 9.33 24.69
C GLN A 73 25.63 8.74 24.93
N PRO A 74 24.73 9.41 25.68
CA PRO A 74 23.36 8.96 25.86
C PRO A 74 22.48 9.43 24.68
N GLU A 75 22.82 9.04 23.44
CA GLU A 75 22.01 9.35 22.26
C GLU A 75 20.83 8.36 22.12
N ALA A 76 19.92 8.39 23.10
CA ALA A 76 18.81 7.45 23.24
C ALA A 76 17.42 8.13 23.17
N ALA A 77 17.31 9.23 22.41
CA ALA A 77 16.08 10.04 22.30
C ALA A 77 15.13 9.66 21.13
N GLN A 78 15.58 8.84 20.17
CA GLN A 78 14.83 8.51 18.94
C GLN A 78 13.91 7.26 18.94
N PRO A 79 13.91 6.31 19.91
CA PRO A 79 13.12 5.08 19.78
C PRO A 79 11.62 5.24 20.03
N SER A 80 11.18 6.35 20.62
CA SER A 80 9.76 6.68 20.82
C SER A 80 9.09 7.07 19.50
N SER A 81 9.59 8.13 18.85
CA SER A 81 9.03 8.68 17.60
C SER A 81 8.82 7.61 16.53
N ARG A 82 9.85 6.80 16.24
CA ARG A 82 9.75 5.73 15.23
C ARG A 82 8.71 4.67 15.60
N ARG A 83 8.59 4.32 16.89
CA ARG A 83 7.61 3.35 17.40
C ARG A 83 6.18 3.90 17.36
N ASP A 84 6.00 5.21 17.54
CA ASP A 84 4.69 5.86 17.48
C ASP A 84 4.22 6.04 16.02
N LEU A 85 5.14 6.38 15.10
CA LEU A 85 4.88 6.32 13.65
C LEU A 85 4.49 4.90 13.20
N SER A 86 5.18 3.84 13.64
CA SER A 86 4.82 2.46 13.30
C SER A 86 3.40 2.06 13.78
N LYS A 87 2.97 2.52 14.97
CA LYS A 87 1.59 2.31 15.44
C LYS A 87 0.58 3.06 14.58
N SER A 88 0.93 4.27 14.14
CA SER A 88 0.07 5.10 13.30
C SER A 88 -0.14 4.46 11.92
N ILE A 89 0.93 3.98 11.28
CA ILE A 89 0.84 3.20 10.03
C ILE A 89 -0.04 1.96 10.20
N ALA A 90 0.19 1.13 11.23
CA ALA A 90 -0.64 -0.06 11.45
C ALA A 90 -2.13 0.27 11.70
N ARG A 91 -2.42 1.44 12.28
CA ARG A 91 -3.79 1.96 12.44
C ARG A 91 -4.38 2.49 11.12
N LEU A 92 -3.57 3.06 10.23
CA LEU A 92 -3.99 3.48 8.90
C LEU A 92 -4.22 2.27 7.99
N GLU A 93 -3.32 1.28 7.98
CA GLU A 93 -3.47 0.02 7.24
C GLU A 93 -4.78 -0.68 7.58
N LYS A 94 -5.12 -0.76 8.87
CA LYS A 94 -6.41 -1.32 9.31
C LYS A 94 -7.62 -0.49 8.86
N GLN A 95 -7.49 0.84 8.73
CA GLN A 95 -8.57 1.70 8.24
C GLN A 95 -8.74 1.62 6.72
N VAL A 96 -7.64 1.55 5.96
CA VAL A 96 -7.62 1.32 4.52
C VAL A 96 -8.27 -0.03 4.20
N ALA A 97 -7.80 -1.13 4.81
CA ALA A 97 -8.37 -2.45 4.61
C ALA A 97 -9.85 -2.54 5.01
N LYS A 98 -10.30 -1.77 6.02
CA LYS A 98 -11.72 -1.70 6.37
C LYS A 98 -12.53 -0.91 5.33
N ALA A 99 -12.00 0.20 4.83
CA ALA A 99 -12.64 0.96 3.77
C ALA A 99 -12.76 0.13 2.48
N GLU A 100 -11.73 -0.62 2.10
CA GLU A 100 -11.76 -1.56 0.96
C GLU A 100 -12.84 -2.63 1.10
N GLN A 101 -13.00 -3.20 2.31
CA GLN A 101 -14.06 -4.14 2.58
C GLN A 101 -15.45 -3.49 2.46
N ASP A 102 -15.64 -2.31 3.07
CA ASP A 102 -16.94 -1.61 3.02
C ASP A 102 -17.32 -1.18 1.59
N ILE A 103 -16.33 -0.78 0.78
CA ILE A 103 -16.47 -0.53 -0.66
C ILE A 103 -16.94 -1.82 -1.38
N ALA A 104 -16.23 -2.94 -1.22
CA ALA A 104 -16.56 -4.19 -1.89
C ALA A 104 -17.94 -4.76 -1.49
N ASP A 105 -18.33 -4.60 -0.22
CA ASP A 105 -19.65 -4.98 0.28
C ASP A 105 -20.76 -4.11 -0.33
N LEU A 106 -20.53 -2.79 -0.52
CA LEU A 106 -21.48 -1.89 -1.19
C LEU A 106 -21.57 -2.12 -2.70
N GLU A 107 -20.44 -2.29 -3.39
CA GLU A 107 -20.42 -2.65 -4.82
C GLU A 107 -21.26 -3.91 -5.08
N THR A 108 -21.14 -4.91 -4.21
CA THR A 108 -21.91 -6.16 -4.30
C THR A 108 -23.40 -5.91 -4.11
N ARG A 109 -23.80 -5.12 -3.10
CA ARG A 109 -25.21 -4.77 -2.86
C ARG A 109 -25.84 -3.96 -4.00
N ILE A 110 -25.10 -3.01 -4.56
CA ILE A 110 -25.54 -2.21 -5.72
C ILE A 110 -25.76 -3.13 -6.91
N LYS A 111 -24.80 -4.01 -7.21
CA LYS A 111 -24.90 -4.99 -8.30
C LYS A 111 -26.11 -5.93 -8.15
N ASP A 112 -26.34 -6.46 -6.94
CA ASP A 112 -27.47 -7.34 -6.67
C ASP A 112 -28.81 -6.59 -6.79
N ARG A 113 -28.86 -5.31 -6.39
CA ARG A 113 -30.03 -4.43 -6.54
C ARG A 113 -30.29 -4.05 -8.00
N ASP A 114 -29.26 -3.74 -8.79
CA ASP A 114 -29.39 -3.50 -10.23
C ASP A 114 -29.89 -4.77 -10.96
N ALA A 115 -29.51 -5.96 -10.50
CA ALA A 115 -30.05 -7.23 -11.01
C ALA A 115 -31.53 -7.45 -10.63
N GLU A 116 -31.97 -7.03 -9.44
CA GLU A 116 -33.40 -7.02 -9.08
C GLU A 116 -34.18 -6.01 -9.93
N LEU A 117 -33.66 -4.79 -10.12
CA LEU A 117 -34.26 -3.72 -10.93
C LEU A 117 -34.30 -4.05 -12.43
N ALA A 118 -33.39 -4.90 -12.93
CA ALA A 118 -33.43 -5.40 -14.29
C ALA A 118 -34.60 -6.38 -14.56
N ASN A 119 -35.27 -6.90 -13.52
CA ASN A 119 -36.39 -7.83 -13.69
C ASN A 119 -37.67 -7.11 -14.17
N PRO A 120 -38.25 -7.49 -15.34
CA PRO A 120 -39.48 -6.90 -15.88
C PRO A 120 -40.68 -6.89 -14.94
N ALA A 121 -40.71 -7.77 -13.92
CA ALA A 121 -41.78 -7.81 -12.93
C ALA A 121 -41.75 -6.63 -11.94
N THR A 122 -40.59 -6.00 -11.68
CA THR A 122 -40.49 -4.89 -10.72
C THR A 122 -41.16 -3.61 -11.22
N TYR A 123 -41.19 -3.39 -12.53
CA TYR A 123 -41.85 -2.25 -13.17
C TYR A 123 -43.39 -2.24 -13.02
N GLN A 124 -44.00 -3.33 -12.54
CA GLN A 124 -45.44 -3.36 -12.25
C GLN A 124 -45.81 -2.61 -10.96
N ASP A 125 -44.85 -2.45 -10.03
CA ASP A 125 -45.01 -1.66 -8.82
C ASP A 125 -44.06 -0.46 -8.86
N TYR A 126 -44.53 0.63 -9.46
CA TYR A 126 -43.75 1.86 -9.62
C TYR A 126 -43.30 2.46 -8.28
N ALA A 127 -44.09 2.33 -7.21
CA ALA A 127 -43.76 2.86 -5.90
C ALA A 127 -42.58 2.08 -5.28
N ARG A 128 -42.62 0.74 -5.36
CA ARG A 128 -41.50 -0.11 -4.97
C ARG A 128 -40.28 0.13 -5.85
N TRP A 129 -40.44 0.15 -7.17
CA TRP A 129 -39.33 0.38 -8.12
C TRP A 129 -38.59 1.70 -7.83
N ASN A 130 -39.33 2.79 -7.58
CA ASN A 130 -38.73 4.07 -7.22
C ASN A 130 -38.00 4.03 -5.87
N ALA A 131 -38.56 3.36 -4.84
CA ALA A 131 -37.88 3.18 -3.56
C ALA A 131 -36.58 2.36 -3.70
N LEU A 132 -36.60 1.28 -4.49
CA LEU A 132 -35.44 0.45 -4.79
C LEU A 132 -34.33 1.23 -5.52
N HIS A 133 -34.70 2.12 -6.46
CA HIS A 133 -33.76 3.03 -7.11
C HIS A 133 -33.17 4.05 -6.12
N GLN A 134 -33.99 4.66 -5.25
CA GLN A 134 -33.50 5.62 -4.25
C GLN A 134 -32.55 4.98 -3.23
N GLU A 135 -32.77 3.73 -2.82
CA GLU A 135 -31.82 2.99 -1.98
C GLU A 135 -30.50 2.74 -2.72
N ARG A 136 -30.56 2.34 -4.00
CA ARG A 136 -29.36 2.15 -4.84
C ARG A 136 -28.56 3.46 -4.97
N ASP A 137 -29.23 4.58 -5.21
CA ASP A 137 -28.59 5.89 -5.37
C ASP A 137 -27.91 6.33 -4.06
N GLN A 138 -28.54 6.08 -2.91
CA GLN A 138 -27.93 6.30 -1.59
C GLN A 138 -26.68 5.44 -1.39
N TRP A 139 -26.69 4.17 -1.80
CA TRP A 139 -25.51 3.31 -1.75
C TRP A 139 -24.42 3.76 -2.72
N GLY A 140 -24.76 4.30 -3.88
CA GLY A 140 -23.82 4.92 -4.82
C GLY A 140 -23.11 6.12 -4.19
N HIS A 141 -23.85 7.04 -3.57
CA HIS A 141 -23.27 8.18 -2.86
C HIS A 141 -22.39 7.78 -1.67
N GLU A 142 -22.75 6.72 -0.94
CA GLU A 142 -21.92 6.19 0.15
C GLU A 142 -20.65 5.49 -0.39
N LEU A 143 -20.75 4.79 -1.53
CA LEU A 143 -19.61 4.20 -2.23
C LEU A 143 -18.63 5.29 -2.69
N ASP A 144 -19.10 6.38 -3.29
CA ASP A 144 -18.28 7.54 -3.66
C ASP A 144 -17.58 8.12 -2.41
N ARG A 145 -18.33 8.31 -1.32
CA ARG A 145 -17.80 8.87 -0.06
C ARG A 145 -16.71 7.99 0.56
N LEU A 146 -16.91 6.67 0.56
CA LEU A 146 -15.93 5.71 1.07
C LEU A 146 -14.72 5.58 0.15
N THR A 147 -14.90 5.69 -1.17
CA THR A 147 -13.81 5.66 -2.15
C THR A 147 -12.89 6.88 -2.00
N HIS A 148 -13.45 8.09 -1.84
CA HIS A 148 -12.66 9.29 -1.52
C HIS A 148 -11.90 9.11 -0.19
N LYS A 149 -12.59 8.65 0.87
CA LYS A 149 -11.98 8.42 2.18
C LYS A 149 -10.86 7.36 2.13
N TRP A 150 -11.01 6.30 1.33
CA TRP A 150 -9.96 5.31 1.10
C TRP A 150 -8.75 5.95 0.42
N GLY A 151 -8.96 6.83 -0.56
CA GLY A 151 -7.91 7.62 -1.20
C GLY A 151 -7.13 8.47 -0.19
N ASP A 152 -7.84 9.27 0.62
CA ASP A 152 -7.24 10.11 1.68
C ASP A 152 -6.41 9.28 2.68
N LEU A 153 -6.98 8.16 3.16
CA LEU A 153 -6.32 7.27 4.10
C LEU A 153 -5.08 6.58 3.51
N SER A 154 -5.11 6.27 2.21
CA SER A 154 -3.99 5.63 1.50
C SER A 154 -2.87 6.63 1.23
N ALA A 155 -3.19 7.88 0.89
CA ALA A 155 -2.20 8.95 0.72
C ALA A 155 -1.50 9.30 2.05
N GLU A 156 -2.24 9.39 3.15
CA GLU A 156 -1.67 9.60 4.49
C GLU A 156 -0.78 8.41 4.92
N LEU A 157 -1.19 7.18 4.60
CA LEU A 157 -0.44 5.96 4.88
C LEU A 157 0.90 5.93 4.14
N GLU A 158 0.93 6.27 2.85
CA GLU A 158 2.17 6.36 2.09
C GLU A 158 3.07 7.47 2.65
N SER A 159 2.52 8.65 2.95
CA SER A 159 3.28 9.74 3.57
C SER A 159 3.97 9.33 4.88
N GLN A 160 3.26 8.58 5.75
CA GLN A 160 3.86 8.08 6.99
C GLN A 160 4.86 6.94 6.75
N LYS A 161 4.68 6.09 5.73
CA LYS A 161 5.67 5.07 5.34
C LYS A 161 6.97 5.71 4.88
N SER A 162 6.91 6.75 4.04
CA SER A 162 8.07 7.52 3.59
C SER A 162 8.84 8.22 4.73
N GLN A 163 8.21 8.47 5.89
CA GLN A 163 8.90 9.05 7.06
C GLN A 163 9.64 8.02 7.95
N ILE A 164 9.38 6.71 7.77
CA ILE A 164 10.08 5.64 8.50
C ILE A 164 11.23 5.04 7.68
N SER A 165 11.07 5.01 6.35
CA SER A 165 12.06 4.46 5.41
C SER A 165 13.34 5.28 5.31
#